data_AF-A0A478FT82-F1
#
_entry.id   AF-A0A478FT82-F1
#
_cell.length_a   1.000
_cell.length_b   1.000
_cell.length_c   1.000
_cell.angle_alpha   90.00
_cell.angle_beta   90.00
_cell.angle_gamma   90.00
#
_symmetry.space_group_name_H-M   'P 1'
#
loop_
_entity.id
_entity.type
_entity.pdbx_description
1 polymer ?
#
loop_
_entity_poly.entity_id
_entity_poly.type
_entity_poly.pdbx_seq_one_letter_code
_entity_poly.pdbx_strand_id
1 'polypeptide(L)'
;MLTESKITISCSVASINAALGVSGHELLKIYLLGLSSSGGVVTVENIQISKIKTNRKRNETITSKKGTEGTLDPRTHTTYRKTVDKVPTRYRIYSFHDIKKHKSKLVDWKDNEAWWKETYKTRKYMLENLKPESSLVISGAYESQIYSWSSNLHLNQFCDKSYTERAYYNQHKTIFWLMCTTDAKNPDEGEEAKIISQAKKAKFPKGNQEEEITYLTFKQAKKPETKNTNIKGKEDKFVVYDYGEKWWKWSYEYRLQIDKADETSAFPLSEKFKKVNKGWEETNYSDETNLNTACKKFYEQENSLTQDEIDDAWRYCTDTGKA
;
A
#
# COMPACT_ATOMS: atom_id res chain seq x y z
N MET A 1 -17.86 -22.83 71.51
CA MET A 1 -17.68 -24.03 70.65
C MET A 1 -19.05 -24.37 70.08
N LEU A 2 -19.37 -24.27 68.79
CA LEU A 2 -18.58 -23.98 67.58
C LEU A 2 -18.98 -22.61 67.00
N THR A 3 -17.97 -21.84 66.63
CA THR A 3 -18.02 -20.53 65.97
C THR A 3 -18.63 -20.65 64.57
N GLU A 4 -19.58 -19.77 64.24
CA GLU A 4 -20.08 -19.60 62.88
C GLU A 4 -18.93 -19.13 61.96
N SER A 5 -18.39 -20.04 61.16
CA SER A 5 -17.50 -19.69 60.06
C SER A 5 -18.35 -19.19 58.90
N LYS A 6 -18.65 -17.89 58.85
CA LYS A 6 -19.12 -17.24 57.63
C LYS A 6 -17.97 -17.18 56.63
N ILE A 7 -17.87 -18.21 55.80
CA ILE A 7 -16.96 -18.20 54.66
C ILE A 7 -17.55 -17.28 53.60
N THR A 8 -17.05 -16.04 53.54
CA THR A 8 -17.36 -15.11 52.44
C THR A 8 -16.38 -15.41 51.30
N ILE A 9 -16.81 -16.19 50.31
CA ILE A 9 -16.01 -16.41 49.11
C ILE A 9 -16.25 -15.23 48.17
N SER A 10 -15.28 -14.31 48.14
CA SER A 10 -15.25 -13.21 47.18
C SER A 10 -14.66 -13.71 45.88
N CYS A 11 -15.49 -14.06 44.90
CA CYS A 11 -15.02 -14.35 43.54
C CYS A 11 -14.74 -13.04 42.82
N SER A 12 -13.51 -12.53 42.96
CA SER A 12 -12.98 -11.48 42.09
C SER A 12 -12.72 -12.09 40.71
N VAL A 13 -13.72 -12.09 39.83
CA VAL A 13 -13.50 -12.44 38.42
C VAL A 13 -12.80 -11.27 37.76
N ALA A 14 -11.47 -11.22 37.86
CA ALA A 14 -10.68 -10.51 36.88
C ALA A 14 -10.90 -11.24 35.55
N SER A 15 -11.63 -10.59 34.65
CA SER A 15 -12.11 -11.10 33.37
C SER A 15 -10.97 -11.42 32.40
N ILE A 16 -10.24 -12.51 32.68
CA ILE A 16 -9.17 -13.03 31.80
C ILE A 16 -9.52 -14.42 31.26
N ASN A 17 -10.53 -15.12 31.79
CA ASN A 17 -10.99 -16.39 31.20
C ASN A 17 -12.46 -16.68 31.55
N ALA A 18 -13.38 -16.34 30.66
CA ALA A 18 -14.79 -16.71 30.79
C ALA A 18 -14.99 -18.24 30.89
N ALA A 19 -14.07 -19.03 30.33
CA ALA A 19 -14.04 -20.49 30.47
C ALA A 19 -13.85 -20.96 31.92
N LEU A 20 -13.02 -20.27 32.72
CA LEU A 20 -12.84 -20.54 34.15
C LEU A 20 -14.05 -20.07 34.98
N GLY A 21 -14.74 -19.03 34.54
CA GLY A 21 -15.99 -18.56 35.18
C GLY A 21 -17.15 -19.54 35.03
N VAL A 22 -17.33 -20.10 33.83
CA VAL A 22 -18.37 -21.11 33.56
C VAL A 22 -18.05 -22.44 34.24
N SER A 23 -16.79 -22.90 34.16
CA SER A 23 -16.38 -24.12 34.86
C SER A 23 -16.41 -23.95 36.38
N GLY A 24 -16.04 -22.78 36.90
CA GLY A 24 -16.23 -22.43 38.31
C GLY A 24 -17.69 -22.43 38.74
N HIS A 25 -18.61 -21.89 37.91
CA HIS A 25 -20.05 -21.90 38.19
C HIS A 25 -20.65 -23.32 38.21
N GLU A 26 -20.26 -24.18 37.28
CA GLU A 26 -20.71 -25.58 37.24
C GLU A 26 -20.10 -26.42 38.38
N LEU A 27 -18.84 -26.19 38.75
CA LEU A 27 -18.22 -26.83 39.91
C LEU A 27 -18.87 -26.35 41.22
N LEU A 28 -19.30 -25.08 41.29
CA LEU A 28 -20.08 -24.55 42.40
C LEU A 28 -21.47 -25.17 42.47
N LYS A 29 -22.14 -25.40 41.34
CA LYS A 29 -23.42 -26.12 41.29
C LYS A 29 -23.26 -27.55 41.78
N ILE A 30 -22.22 -28.26 41.38
CA ILE A 30 -21.93 -29.62 41.86
C ILE A 30 -21.66 -29.62 43.37
N TYR A 31 -20.90 -28.64 43.87
CA TYR A 31 -20.61 -28.52 45.30
C TYR A 31 -21.85 -28.14 46.13
N LEU A 32 -22.69 -27.23 45.64
CA LEU A 32 -23.91 -26.77 46.33
C LEU A 32 -25.10 -27.73 46.19
N LEU A 33 -25.19 -28.47 45.08
CA LEU A 33 -26.24 -29.47 44.83
C LEU A 33 -25.81 -30.90 45.20
N GLY A 34 -24.53 -31.08 45.55
CA GLY A 34 -23.87 -32.36 45.81
C GLY A 34 -24.19 -32.98 47.16
N LEU A 35 -25.44 -32.89 47.62
CA LEU A 35 -25.91 -33.71 48.75
C LEU A 35 -26.91 -34.79 48.38
N SER A 36 -27.53 -34.80 47.19
CA SER A 36 -28.48 -35.88 46.86
C SER A 36 -28.74 -36.04 45.36
N SER A 37 -27.88 -36.70 44.60
CA SER A 37 -28.31 -37.59 43.50
C SER A 37 -27.11 -38.25 42.81
N SER A 38 -27.11 -39.58 42.79
CA SER A 38 -26.24 -40.39 41.94
C SER A 38 -26.62 -40.21 40.47
N GLY A 39 -26.04 -39.22 39.80
CA GLY A 39 -26.07 -39.06 38.35
C GLY A 39 -24.67 -39.29 37.81
N GLY A 40 -24.50 -40.32 36.97
CA GLY A 40 -23.23 -40.63 36.33
C GLY A 40 -22.70 -39.42 35.56
N VAL A 41 -21.42 -39.08 35.81
CA VAL A 41 -20.70 -38.03 35.08
C VAL A 41 -20.49 -38.54 33.65
N VAL A 42 -21.34 -38.12 32.72
CA VAL A 42 -21.01 -38.20 31.30
C VAL A 42 -19.95 -37.13 31.07
N THR A 43 -18.70 -37.56 30.88
CA THR A 43 -17.66 -36.71 30.32
C THR A 43 -18.14 -36.25 28.95
N VAL A 44 -18.73 -35.05 28.89
CA VAL A 44 -18.96 -34.35 27.64
C VAL A 44 -17.56 -33.95 27.15
N GLU A 45 -17.02 -34.73 26.22
CA GLU A 45 -15.78 -34.40 25.55
C GLU A 45 -15.91 -33.00 24.95
N ASN A 46 -15.00 -32.12 25.36
CA ASN A 46 -15.00 -30.68 25.04
C ASN A 46 -14.64 -30.38 23.57
N ILE A 47 -14.99 -31.28 22.66
CA ILE A 47 -14.66 -31.23 21.22
C ILE A 47 -15.36 -30.04 20.55
N GLN A 48 -16.49 -29.58 21.09
CA GLN A 48 -17.25 -28.45 20.52
C GLN A 48 -16.78 -27.05 20.95
N ILE A 49 -15.83 -26.89 21.88
CA ILE A 49 -15.20 -25.57 22.15
C ILE A 49 -14.08 -25.27 21.14
N SER A 50 -13.96 -26.06 20.07
CA SER A 50 -13.11 -25.70 18.93
C SER A 50 -13.86 -24.68 18.04
N LYS A 51 -13.46 -23.40 18.15
CA LYS A 51 -13.88 -22.22 17.35
C LYS A 51 -15.16 -21.47 17.78
N ILE A 52 -15.20 -20.98 19.02
CA ILE A 52 -15.94 -19.73 19.23
C ILE A 52 -15.06 -18.61 18.67
N LYS A 53 -15.30 -18.20 17.40
CA LYS A 53 -14.74 -16.96 16.85
C LYS A 53 -15.41 -15.81 17.59
N THR A 54 -14.76 -15.22 18.58
CA THR A 54 -15.22 -14.00 19.24
C THR A 54 -15.22 -12.86 18.22
N ASN A 55 -16.41 -12.35 17.89
CA ASN A 55 -16.56 -11.22 16.98
C ASN A 55 -16.22 -9.92 17.70
N ARG A 56 -15.15 -9.25 17.27
CA ARG A 56 -14.78 -7.88 17.70
C ARG A 56 -15.93 -6.92 17.38
N LYS A 57 -16.32 -6.05 18.32
CA LYS A 57 -17.22 -4.93 18.03
C LYS A 57 -16.44 -3.92 17.17
N ARG A 58 -16.66 -3.96 15.86
CA ARG A 58 -15.99 -3.09 14.89
C ARG A 58 -16.94 -1.96 14.51
N ASN A 59 -16.45 -0.74 14.55
CA ASN A 59 -17.14 0.36 13.89
C ASN A 59 -17.21 0.09 12.40
N GLU A 60 -18.24 0.62 11.76
CA GLU A 60 -18.37 0.54 10.31
C GLU A 60 -17.11 1.13 9.65
N THR A 61 -16.49 0.36 8.75
CA THR A 61 -15.27 0.82 8.08
C THR A 61 -15.60 2.02 7.19
N ILE A 62 -14.92 3.14 7.42
CA ILE A 62 -15.00 4.30 6.53
C ILE A 62 -14.34 3.96 5.19
N THR A 63 -15.07 4.16 4.10
CA THR A 63 -14.63 3.88 2.72
C THR A 63 -14.71 5.12 1.83
N SER A 64 -14.26 5.00 0.58
CA SER A 64 -14.54 5.99 -0.45
C SER A 64 -16.05 6.19 -0.63
N LYS A 65 -16.43 7.36 -1.14
CA LYS A 65 -17.80 7.65 -1.52
C LYS A 65 -18.17 6.86 -2.77
N LYS A 66 -19.24 6.06 -2.65
CA LYS A 66 -19.76 5.23 -3.73
C LYS A 66 -20.02 6.08 -4.99
N GLY A 67 -19.53 5.61 -6.13
CA GLY A 67 -19.68 6.27 -7.42
C GLY A 67 -18.63 7.35 -7.70
N THR A 68 -17.63 7.51 -6.82
CA THR A 68 -16.47 8.39 -7.06
C THR A 68 -15.23 7.61 -7.49
N GLU A 69 -15.28 6.29 -7.45
CA GLU A 69 -14.20 5.40 -7.86
C GLU A 69 -13.95 5.53 -9.36
N GLY A 70 -12.70 5.78 -9.73
CA GLY A 70 -12.26 5.84 -11.11
C GLY A 70 -10.82 5.36 -11.26
N THR A 71 -10.41 5.21 -12.52
CA THR A 71 -9.02 4.97 -12.88
C THR A 71 -8.44 6.19 -13.58
N LEU A 72 -7.13 6.37 -13.48
CA LEU A 72 -6.39 7.35 -14.25
C LEU A 72 -5.05 6.77 -14.68
N ASP A 73 -4.46 7.35 -15.72
CA ASP A 73 -3.11 7.04 -16.17
C ASP A 73 -2.10 7.93 -15.43
N PRO A 74 -1.38 7.40 -14.43
CA PRO A 74 -0.49 8.18 -13.58
C PRO A 74 0.72 8.74 -14.33
N ARG A 75 0.93 8.40 -15.61
CA ARG A 75 2.08 8.86 -16.40
C ARG A 75 1.92 10.28 -16.95
N THR A 76 0.69 10.80 -16.94
CA THR A 76 0.32 12.02 -17.67
C THR A 76 0.07 13.19 -16.73
N HIS A 77 0.48 14.38 -17.15
CA HIS A 77 0.24 15.65 -16.44
C HIS A 77 0.04 16.80 -17.43
N THR A 78 -0.60 17.88 -16.97
CA THR A 78 -1.00 19.03 -17.78
C THR A 78 0.00 20.17 -17.69
N THR A 79 1.28 19.91 -17.95
CA THR A 79 2.30 20.97 -18.07
C THR A 79 2.52 21.33 -19.54
N TYR A 80 2.63 22.63 -19.83
CA TYR A 80 3.01 23.12 -21.16
C TYR A 80 4.37 22.54 -21.56
N ARG A 81 4.51 22.22 -22.84
CA ARG A 81 5.75 21.70 -23.40
C ARG A 81 5.90 22.03 -24.87
N LYS A 82 7.12 22.30 -25.29
CA LYS A 82 7.54 22.33 -26.70
C LYS A 82 8.08 20.98 -27.09
N THR A 83 7.61 20.48 -28.22
CA THR A 83 8.04 19.21 -28.79
C THR A 83 9.11 19.46 -29.85
N VAL A 84 9.89 18.42 -30.16
CA VAL A 84 11.03 18.48 -31.09
C VAL A 84 10.63 19.03 -32.47
N ASP A 85 9.43 18.70 -32.95
CA ASP A 85 8.88 19.17 -34.22
C ASP A 85 8.65 20.69 -34.27
N LYS A 86 8.40 21.32 -33.12
CA LYS A 86 8.21 22.77 -32.98
C LYS A 86 9.52 23.53 -32.85
N VAL A 87 10.67 22.84 -32.78
CA VAL A 87 12.01 23.44 -32.69
C VAL A 87 12.98 22.81 -33.71
N PRO A 88 12.63 22.79 -35.01
CA PRO A 88 13.35 21.99 -36.01
C PRO A 88 14.80 22.41 -36.22
N THR A 89 15.14 23.68 -35.99
CA THR A 89 16.50 24.22 -36.18
C THR A 89 17.51 23.60 -35.21
N ARG A 90 17.11 23.41 -33.94
CA ARG A 90 17.95 22.75 -32.92
C ARG A 90 18.16 21.28 -33.24
N TYR A 91 17.15 20.66 -33.83
CA TYR A 91 17.13 19.23 -34.12
C TYR A 91 17.56 18.85 -35.53
N ARG A 92 18.07 19.83 -36.31
CA ARG A 92 18.45 19.65 -37.72
C ARG A 92 19.67 18.75 -37.90
N ILE A 93 20.63 18.83 -36.97
CA ILE A 93 21.91 18.10 -37.02
C ILE A 93 21.76 16.67 -36.48
N TYR A 94 20.67 16.41 -35.74
CA TYR A 94 20.48 15.14 -35.07
C TYR A 94 19.85 14.09 -35.99
N SER A 95 20.51 12.94 -36.08
CA SER A 95 19.99 11.76 -36.73
C SER A 95 18.97 11.08 -35.82
N PHE A 96 17.72 11.53 -35.86
CA PHE A 96 16.62 10.82 -35.19
C PHE A 96 16.49 9.44 -35.84
N HIS A 97 16.62 8.40 -35.01
CA HIS A 97 16.57 7.00 -35.41
C HIS A 97 15.13 6.56 -35.72
N ASP A 98 14.74 5.34 -35.35
CA ASP A 98 13.39 4.76 -35.58
C ASP A 98 12.26 5.60 -34.92
N ILE A 99 12.62 6.55 -34.07
CA ILE A 99 11.73 7.51 -33.39
C ILE A 99 11.35 8.74 -34.24
N LYS A 100 11.95 8.95 -35.43
CA LYS A 100 11.75 10.16 -36.26
C LYS A 100 10.28 10.42 -36.61
N LYS A 101 9.50 9.35 -36.85
CA LYS A 101 8.05 9.42 -37.12
C LYS A 101 7.22 9.88 -35.90
N HIS A 102 7.82 9.94 -34.71
CA HIS A 102 7.16 10.31 -33.46
C HIS A 102 7.71 11.61 -32.84
N LYS A 103 8.40 12.46 -33.62
CA LYS A 103 8.96 13.74 -33.15
C LYS A 103 7.98 14.63 -32.38
N SER A 104 6.71 14.64 -32.77
CA SER A 104 5.65 15.39 -32.08
C SER A 104 5.34 14.89 -30.65
N LYS A 105 5.81 13.69 -30.30
CA LYS A 105 5.72 13.14 -28.94
C LYS A 105 6.99 13.34 -28.12
N LEU A 106 8.10 13.78 -28.73
CA LEU A 106 9.38 13.96 -28.05
C LEU A 106 9.48 15.39 -27.54
N VAL A 107 9.82 15.55 -26.27
CA VAL A 107 9.91 16.88 -25.64
C VAL A 107 11.28 17.47 -25.87
N ASP A 108 11.33 18.77 -26.18
CA ASP A 108 12.61 19.45 -26.36
C ASP A 108 13.43 19.48 -25.06
N TRP A 109 14.73 19.18 -25.15
CA TRP A 109 15.56 18.93 -23.97
C TRP A 109 16.00 20.21 -23.24
N LYS A 110 16.00 21.38 -23.91
CA LYS A 110 16.46 22.66 -23.32
C LYS A 110 15.32 23.54 -22.80
N ASP A 111 14.21 23.66 -23.52
CA ASP A 111 13.21 24.72 -23.27
C ASP A 111 12.00 24.25 -22.45
N ASN A 112 12.15 23.18 -21.67
CA ASN A 112 11.05 22.50 -20.99
C ASN A 112 11.36 22.12 -19.52
N GLU A 113 12.19 22.90 -18.83
CA GLU A 113 12.62 22.60 -17.45
C GLU A 113 11.45 22.21 -16.51
N ALA A 114 10.36 22.99 -16.51
CA ALA A 114 9.18 22.71 -15.69
C ALA A 114 8.54 21.36 -16.05
N TRP A 115 8.43 21.04 -17.35
CA TRP A 115 7.91 19.76 -17.79
C TRP A 115 8.83 18.61 -17.38
N TRP A 116 10.15 18.76 -17.51
CA TRP A 116 11.12 17.74 -17.09
C TRP A 116 11.04 17.47 -15.59
N LYS A 117 10.95 18.52 -14.76
CA LYS A 117 10.76 18.42 -13.31
C LYS A 117 9.48 17.67 -12.94
N GLU A 118 8.35 18.06 -13.52
CA GLU A 118 7.07 17.40 -13.24
C GLU A 118 7.02 15.97 -13.79
N THR A 119 7.57 15.72 -14.98
CA THR A 119 7.66 14.37 -15.57
C THR A 119 8.50 13.45 -14.71
N TYR A 120 9.68 13.90 -14.29
CA TYR A 120 10.55 13.11 -13.42
C TYR A 120 9.82 12.78 -12.11
N LYS A 121 9.25 13.78 -11.44
CA LYS A 121 8.47 13.59 -10.22
C LYS A 121 7.32 12.59 -10.39
N THR A 122 6.54 12.75 -11.47
CA THR A 122 5.36 11.94 -11.76
C THR A 122 5.72 10.49 -12.09
N ARG A 123 6.84 10.27 -12.80
CA ARG A 123 7.22 8.97 -13.35
C ARG A 123 8.34 8.27 -12.59
N LYS A 124 8.95 8.92 -11.58
CA LYS A 124 10.04 8.37 -10.76
C LYS A 124 9.70 7.00 -10.18
N TYR A 125 8.52 6.85 -9.59
CA TYR A 125 8.08 5.58 -9.03
C TYR A 125 7.96 4.45 -10.07
N MET A 126 7.62 4.78 -11.31
CA MET A 126 7.55 3.81 -12.42
C MET A 126 8.94 3.41 -12.88
N LEU A 127 9.83 4.40 -13.00
CA LEU A 127 11.23 4.20 -13.33
C LEU A 127 11.90 3.27 -12.30
N GLU A 128 11.68 3.51 -11.01
CA GLU A 128 12.22 2.68 -9.92
C GLU A 128 11.65 1.26 -9.95
N ASN A 129 10.34 1.10 -10.20
CA ASN A 129 9.73 -0.22 -10.31
C ASN A 129 10.18 -1.04 -11.51
N LEU A 130 10.58 -0.38 -12.62
CA LEU A 130 11.12 -1.08 -13.78
C LEU A 130 12.48 -1.72 -13.52
N LYS A 131 13.17 -1.36 -12.43
CA LYS A 131 14.53 -1.82 -12.08
C LYS A 131 15.46 -1.74 -13.30
N PRO A 132 15.78 -0.53 -13.77
CA PRO A 132 16.65 -0.34 -14.93
C PRO A 132 17.95 -1.12 -14.77
N GLU A 133 18.55 -1.55 -15.88
CA GLU A 133 19.88 -2.15 -15.88
C GLU A 133 20.85 -1.29 -15.05
N SER A 134 21.73 -1.95 -14.30
CA SER A 134 22.57 -1.32 -13.26
C SER A 134 23.47 -0.18 -13.73
N SER A 135 23.65 -0.01 -15.03
CA SER A 135 24.46 1.05 -15.65
C SER A 135 23.72 2.37 -15.87
N LEU A 136 22.38 2.41 -15.79
CA LEU A 136 21.62 3.64 -16.02
C LEU A 136 21.27 4.34 -14.71
N VAL A 137 21.86 5.51 -14.49
CA VAL A 137 21.55 6.38 -13.35
C VAL A 137 20.97 7.70 -13.86
N ILE A 138 19.67 7.90 -13.62
CA ILE A 138 19.00 9.19 -13.86
C ILE A 138 19.01 9.99 -12.55
N SER A 139 20.00 10.88 -12.40
CA SER A 139 20.30 11.56 -11.12
C SER A 139 19.36 12.72 -10.78
N GLY A 140 18.58 13.19 -11.75
CA GLY A 140 17.64 14.29 -11.54
C GLY A 140 16.82 14.60 -12.79
N ALA A 141 16.00 15.64 -12.71
CA ALA A 141 15.04 15.95 -13.76
C ALA A 141 15.61 16.77 -14.92
N TYR A 142 16.39 17.81 -14.63
CA TYR A 142 16.84 18.77 -15.63
C TYR A 142 18.23 19.29 -15.31
N GLU A 143 19.10 19.32 -16.32
CA GLU A 143 20.39 20.00 -16.28
C GLU A 143 20.69 20.68 -17.62
N SER A 144 21.18 21.90 -17.55
CA SER A 144 21.51 22.75 -18.70
C SER A 144 22.94 22.56 -19.22
N GLN A 145 23.82 22.00 -18.39
CA GLN A 145 25.22 21.75 -18.72
C GLN A 145 25.39 20.65 -19.78
N ILE A 146 26.51 20.73 -20.52
CA ILE A 146 26.92 19.74 -21.53
C ILE A 146 27.32 18.44 -20.84
N TYR A 147 26.87 17.29 -21.37
CA TYR A 147 26.97 15.98 -20.70
C TYR A 147 27.74 14.92 -21.50
N SER A 148 28.50 15.31 -22.52
CA SER A 148 29.11 14.40 -23.52
C SER A 148 29.86 13.18 -22.97
N TRP A 149 30.33 13.21 -21.71
CA TRP A 149 31.06 12.11 -21.04
C TRP A 149 30.49 11.72 -19.67
N SER A 150 29.32 12.24 -19.27
CA SER A 150 28.75 11.94 -17.97
C SER A 150 28.10 10.56 -17.96
N SER A 151 28.46 9.74 -16.97
CA SER A 151 27.76 8.47 -16.67
C SER A 151 26.43 8.70 -15.94
N ASN A 152 26.30 9.83 -15.23
CA ASN A 152 25.10 10.23 -14.53
C ASN A 152 24.39 11.31 -15.35
N LEU A 153 23.22 10.97 -15.90
CA LEU A 153 22.47 11.89 -16.74
C LEU A 153 21.24 12.41 -15.98
N HIS A 154 20.96 13.69 -16.15
CA HIS A 154 19.62 14.18 -15.85
C HIS A 154 18.64 13.70 -16.92
N LEU A 155 17.35 13.66 -16.60
CA LEU A 155 16.34 13.11 -17.48
C LEU A 155 16.33 13.78 -18.86
N ASN A 156 16.44 15.11 -18.94
CA ASN A 156 16.51 15.81 -20.22
C ASN A 156 17.75 15.42 -21.06
N GLN A 157 18.90 15.20 -20.41
CA GLN A 157 20.14 14.77 -21.05
C GLN A 157 20.08 13.30 -21.50
N PHE A 158 19.47 12.43 -20.69
CA PHE A 158 19.16 11.05 -21.05
C PHE A 158 18.33 11.02 -22.34
N CYS A 159 17.28 11.83 -22.40
CA CYS A 159 16.41 11.91 -23.57
C CYS A 159 17.13 12.46 -24.80
N ASP A 160 17.94 13.51 -24.66
CA ASP A 160 18.73 14.03 -25.78
C ASP A 160 19.74 12.99 -26.29
N LYS A 161 20.40 12.22 -25.41
CA LYS A 161 21.29 11.14 -25.82
C LYS A 161 20.54 10.04 -26.59
N SER A 162 19.37 9.64 -26.09
CA SER A 162 18.52 8.65 -26.77
C SER A 162 17.95 9.15 -28.09
N TYR A 163 17.84 10.47 -28.32
CA TYR A 163 17.38 10.99 -29.62
C TYR A 163 18.39 10.71 -30.75
N THR A 164 19.66 10.47 -30.41
CA THR A 164 20.79 10.66 -31.33
C THR A 164 21.66 9.43 -31.46
N GLU A 165 21.73 8.61 -30.41
CA GLU A 165 22.55 7.40 -30.36
C GLU A 165 21.68 6.15 -30.48
N ARG A 166 21.79 5.40 -31.60
CA ARG A 166 21.02 4.16 -31.83
C ARG A 166 21.15 3.16 -30.70
N ALA A 167 22.39 2.88 -30.33
CA ALA A 167 22.72 1.83 -29.38
C ALA A 167 22.12 2.17 -28.01
N TYR A 168 22.26 3.44 -27.60
CA TYR A 168 21.72 3.94 -26.35
C TYR A 168 20.19 3.90 -26.30
N TYR A 169 19.52 4.33 -27.38
CA TYR A 169 18.07 4.19 -27.51
C TYR A 169 17.60 2.73 -27.44
N ASN A 170 18.24 1.84 -28.21
CA ASN A 170 17.85 0.43 -28.25
C ASN A 170 18.03 -0.25 -26.88
N GLN A 171 19.10 0.06 -26.17
CA GLN A 171 19.35 -0.46 -24.83
C GLN A 171 18.31 0.03 -23.80
N HIS A 172 17.85 1.27 -23.92
CA HIS A 172 16.95 1.90 -22.95
C HIS A 172 15.55 2.19 -23.47
N LYS A 173 15.08 1.46 -24.50
CA LYS A 173 13.85 1.75 -25.24
C LYS A 173 12.61 1.92 -24.36
N THR A 174 12.36 1.00 -23.44
CA THR A 174 11.23 1.07 -22.50
C THR A 174 11.28 2.34 -21.64
N ILE A 175 12.45 2.65 -21.09
CA ILE A 175 12.64 3.83 -20.22
C ILE A 175 12.53 5.11 -21.03
N PHE A 176 13.06 5.12 -22.24
CA PHE A 176 12.92 6.22 -23.19
C PHE A 176 11.44 6.54 -23.43
N TRP A 177 10.63 5.56 -23.78
CA TRP A 177 9.21 5.81 -24.05
C TRP A 177 8.48 6.28 -22.80
N LEU A 178 8.78 5.68 -21.64
CA LEU A 178 8.22 6.12 -20.35
C LEU A 178 8.58 7.57 -20.03
N MET A 179 9.84 7.98 -20.21
CA MET A 179 10.35 9.21 -19.59
C MET A 179 10.48 10.39 -20.58
N CYS A 180 10.75 10.12 -21.86
CA CYS A 180 11.10 11.14 -22.86
C CYS A 180 9.93 11.61 -23.72
N THR A 181 8.76 10.99 -23.53
CA THR A 181 7.59 11.28 -24.36
C THR A 181 6.45 11.93 -23.60
N THR A 182 5.62 12.65 -24.34
CA THR A 182 4.51 13.40 -23.76
C THR A 182 3.44 12.50 -23.13
N ASP A 183 3.19 11.33 -23.71
CA ASP A 183 2.14 10.39 -23.32
C ASP A 183 2.68 9.14 -22.59
N ALA A 184 4.01 8.99 -22.49
CA ALA A 184 4.67 7.85 -21.87
C ALA A 184 4.30 6.50 -22.50
N LYS A 185 4.01 6.51 -23.80
CA LYS A 185 3.53 5.34 -24.55
C LYS A 185 4.46 5.04 -25.71
N ASN A 186 4.91 3.80 -25.78
CA ASN A 186 5.57 3.26 -26.96
C ASN A 186 4.51 3.09 -28.06
N PRO A 187 4.62 3.78 -29.21
CA PRO A 187 3.64 3.70 -30.29
C PRO A 187 3.75 2.41 -31.12
N ASP A 188 4.88 1.71 -31.03
CA ASP A 188 5.17 0.50 -31.80
C ASP A 188 4.87 -0.79 -31.00
N GLU A 189 4.51 -0.67 -29.73
CA GLU A 189 4.20 -1.77 -28.84
C GLU A 189 2.86 -1.49 -28.15
N GLY A 190 2.10 -2.54 -27.83
CA GLY A 190 0.89 -2.41 -26.99
C GLY A 190 1.23 -1.89 -25.59
N GLU A 191 0.23 -1.73 -24.71
CA GLU A 191 0.53 -1.39 -23.31
C GLU A 191 1.48 -2.44 -22.70
N GLU A 192 2.72 -2.03 -22.43
CA GLU A 192 3.74 -2.94 -21.91
C GLU A 192 3.30 -3.51 -20.57
N ALA A 193 3.26 -4.85 -20.48
CA ALA A 193 2.83 -5.58 -19.29
C ALA A 193 3.61 -5.19 -18.01
N LYS A 194 4.76 -4.53 -18.14
CA LYS A 194 5.65 -4.10 -17.04
C LYS A 194 5.47 -2.64 -16.59
N ILE A 195 4.86 -1.75 -17.38
CA ILE A 195 4.76 -0.31 -17.04
C ILE A 195 3.45 -0.02 -16.29
N ILE A 196 3.49 0.70 -15.16
CA ILE A 196 2.28 1.11 -14.45
C ILE A 196 1.48 2.11 -15.31
N SER A 197 0.34 1.69 -15.83
CA SER A 197 -0.54 2.48 -16.70
C SER A 197 -1.87 2.87 -16.06
N GLN A 198 -2.17 2.36 -14.86
CA GLN A 198 -3.43 2.60 -14.18
C GLN A 198 -3.22 2.81 -12.68
N ALA A 199 -3.83 3.85 -12.13
CA ALA A 199 -3.98 4.08 -10.69
C ALA A 199 -5.45 4.20 -10.31
N LYS A 200 -5.82 3.80 -9.09
CA LYS A 200 -7.14 4.07 -8.53
C LYS A 200 -7.19 5.52 -8.04
N LYS A 201 -8.32 6.18 -8.26
CA LYS A 201 -8.69 7.43 -7.61
C LYS A 201 -10.09 7.32 -7.04
N ALA A 202 -10.33 7.94 -5.90
CA ALA A 202 -11.66 8.08 -5.33
C ALA A 202 -11.71 9.28 -4.38
N LYS A 203 -12.91 9.73 -4.05
CA LYS A 203 -13.11 10.76 -3.01
C LYS A 203 -13.32 10.10 -1.66
N PHE A 204 -12.53 10.53 -0.69
CA PHE A 204 -12.55 10.05 0.69
C PHE A 204 -13.00 11.17 1.63
N PRO A 205 -13.75 10.85 2.70
CA PRO A 205 -14.14 11.84 3.69
C PRO A 205 -12.92 12.31 4.48
N LYS A 206 -12.87 13.62 4.76
CA LYS A 206 -11.85 14.30 5.55
C LYS A 206 -12.54 15.30 6.48
N GLY A 207 -13.07 14.79 7.59
CA GLY A 207 -13.98 15.54 8.45
C GLY A 207 -15.21 15.99 7.66
N ASN A 208 -15.40 17.31 7.55
CA ASN A 208 -16.52 17.92 6.80
C ASN A 208 -16.23 18.13 5.31
N GLN A 209 -15.06 17.72 4.82
CA GLN A 209 -14.65 17.89 3.43
C GLN A 209 -14.42 16.53 2.74
N GLU A 210 -14.27 16.56 1.43
CA GLU A 210 -13.85 15.40 0.63
C GLU A 210 -12.46 15.65 0.04
N GLU A 211 -11.59 14.65 0.06
CA GLU A 211 -10.29 14.69 -0.61
C GLU A 211 -10.25 13.61 -1.71
N GLU A 212 -9.88 14.00 -2.94
CA GLU A 212 -9.58 13.02 -3.99
C GLU A 212 -8.17 12.46 -3.76
N ILE A 213 -8.08 11.14 -3.59
CA ILE A 213 -6.83 10.44 -3.30
C ILE A 213 -6.57 9.44 -4.43
N THR A 214 -5.37 9.54 -5.01
CA THR A 214 -4.83 8.57 -5.96
C THR A 214 -3.90 7.59 -5.26
N TYR A 215 -4.06 6.31 -5.53
CA TYR A 215 -3.25 5.24 -4.94
C TYR A 215 -3.11 4.05 -5.90
N LEU A 216 -2.19 3.13 -5.58
CA LEU A 216 -1.91 1.94 -6.36
C LEU A 216 -2.13 0.70 -5.51
N THR A 217 -2.76 -0.31 -6.09
CA THR A 217 -2.78 -1.66 -5.51
C THR A 217 -1.57 -2.46 -5.95
N PHE A 218 -1.28 -3.59 -5.31
CA PHE A 218 -0.17 -4.47 -5.74
C PHE A 218 -0.30 -4.89 -7.20
N LYS A 219 -1.51 -5.25 -7.64
CA LYS A 219 -1.80 -5.60 -9.03
C LYS A 219 -1.46 -4.46 -9.99
N GLN A 220 -1.75 -3.21 -9.61
CA GLN A 220 -1.49 -2.02 -10.44
C GLN A 220 -0.02 -1.59 -10.40
N ALA A 221 0.64 -1.72 -9.24
CA ALA A 221 2.05 -1.43 -9.06
C ALA A 221 2.95 -2.45 -9.76
N LYS A 222 2.40 -3.59 -10.23
CA LYS A 222 3.11 -4.66 -10.95
C LYS A 222 4.30 -5.21 -10.16
N LYS A 223 4.23 -5.16 -8.83
CA LYS A 223 5.28 -5.68 -7.96
C LYS A 223 5.19 -7.20 -7.89
N PRO A 224 6.31 -7.94 -8.06
CA PRO A 224 6.32 -9.37 -7.84
C PRO A 224 6.15 -9.71 -6.35
N GLU A 225 5.45 -10.82 -6.11
CA GLU A 225 5.46 -11.65 -4.90
C GLU A 225 5.32 -10.93 -3.55
N THR A 226 4.07 -10.72 -3.14
CA THR A 226 3.78 -10.73 -1.70
C THR A 226 4.05 -12.12 -1.16
N LYS A 227 4.92 -12.21 -0.16
CA LYS A 227 5.26 -13.48 0.47
C LYS A 227 4.10 -14.07 1.27
N ASN A 228 3.22 -13.20 1.75
CA ASN A 228 2.06 -13.59 2.56
C ASN A 228 0.98 -14.27 1.72
N THR A 229 0.70 -15.53 2.07
CA THR A 229 -0.32 -16.36 1.40
C THR A 229 -1.75 -15.81 1.53
N ASN A 230 -2.03 -14.98 2.55
CA ASN A 230 -3.35 -14.36 2.75
C ASN A 230 -3.67 -13.26 1.73
N ILE A 231 -2.67 -12.79 0.97
CA ILE A 231 -2.81 -11.75 -0.05
C ILE A 231 -2.90 -12.36 -1.46
N LYS A 232 -2.42 -13.60 -1.61
CA LYS A 232 -2.35 -14.27 -2.91
C LYS A 232 -3.74 -14.36 -3.55
N GLY A 233 -3.89 -13.79 -4.75
CA GLY A 233 -5.17 -13.68 -5.46
C GLY A 233 -6.09 -12.54 -5.00
N LYS A 234 -5.59 -11.64 -4.13
CA LYS A 234 -6.27 -10.42 -3.63
C LYS A 234 -5.43 -9.16 -3.82
N GLU A 235 -4.41 -9.22 -4.67
CA GLU A 235 -3.45 -8.13 -4.94
C GLU A 235 -4.12 -6.87 -5.52
N ASP A 236 -5.34 -6.99 -6.02
CA ASP A 236 -6.17 -5.89 -6.51
C ASP A 236 -6.86 -5.08 -5.40
N LYS A 237 -6.83 -5.56 -4.15
CA LYS A 237 -7.40 -4.90 -2.97
C LYS A 237 -6.35 -4.22 -2.08
N PHE A 238 -5.18 -4.84 -1.94
CA PHE A 238 -4.12 -4.32 -1.07
C PHE A 238 -3.37 -3.17 -1.71
N VAL A 239 -3.22 -2.07 -0.97
CA VAL A 239 -2.50 -0.86 -1.41
C VAL A 239 -1.00 -1.07 -1.26
N VAL A 240 -0.22 -0.63 -2.24
CA VAL A 240 1.24 -0.77 -2.19
C VAL A 240 1.85 0.17 -1.15
N TYR A 241 2.82 -0.31 -0.37
CA TYR A 241 3.31 0.38 0.82
C TYR A 241 4.21 1.60 0.55
N ASP A 242 4.78 1.70 -0.64
CA ASP A 242 5.76 2.73 -1.03
C ASP A 242 5.21 3.66 -2.14
N TYR A 243 3.88 3.76 -2.23
CA TYR A 243 3.22 4.78 -3.05
C TYR A 243 1.99 5.35 -2.35
N GLY A 244 1.66 6.59 -2.66
CA GLY A 244 0.40 7.20 -2.25
C GLY A 244 0.37 7.61 -0.78
N GLU A 245 1.34 8.41 -0.34
CA GLU A 245 1.42 8.98 1.02
C GLU A 245 0.06 9.48 1.56
N LYS A 246 -0.70 10.20 0.73
CA LYS A 246 -2.03 10.70 1.08
C LYS A 246 -2.98 9.60 1.53
N TRP A 247 -2.96 8.46 0.84
CA TRP A 247 -3.81 7.31 1.17
C TRP A 247 -3.43 6.70 2.51
N TRP A 248 -2.14 6.55 2.77
CA TRP A 248 -1.63 5.99 4.03
C TRP A 248 -1.92 6.90 5.23
N LYS A 249 -1.76 8.22 5.06
CA LYS A 249 -2.15 9.21 6.07
C LYS A 249 -3.65 9.18 6.33
N TRP A 250 -4.46 9.12 5.28
CA TRP A 250 -5.92 9.03 5.41
C TRP A 250 -6.37 7.74 6.11
N SER A 251 -5.86 6.56 5.71
CA SER A 251 -6.21 5.28 6.33
C SER A 251 -5.84 5.26 7.82
N TYR A 252 -4.70 5.85 8.17
CA TYR A 252 -4.31 6.02 9.57
C TYR A 252 -5.29 6.90 10.34
N GLU A 253 -5.61 8.10 9.84
CA GLU A 253 -6.44 9.10 10.53
C GLU A 253 -7.90 8.67 10.65
N TYR A 254 -8.49 8.13 9.57
CA TYR A 254 -9.92 7.87 9.48
C TYR A 254 -10.31 6.40 9.67
N ARG A 255 -9.34 5.49 9.85
CA ARG A 255 -9.63 4.10 10.23
C ARG A 255 -8.94 3.77 11.53
N LEU A 256 -7.60 3.72 11.52
CA LEU A 256 -6.85 3.23 12.67
C LEU A 256 -7.00 4.11 13.92
N GLN A 257 -6.95 5.43 13.80
CA GLN A 257 -7.10 6.33 14.95
C GLN A 257 -8.52 6.27 15.54
N ILE A 258 -9.55 6.16 14.71
CA ILE A 258 -10.93 5.97 15.17
C ILE A 258 -11.05 4.67 15.97
N ASP A 259 -10.51 3.57 15.44
CA ASP A 259 -10.55 2.28 16.11
C ASP A 259 -9.71 2.21 17.39
N LYS A 260 -8.67 3.03 17.50
CA LYS A 260 -7.89 3.23 18.73
C LYS A 260 -8.66 4.03 19.78
N ALA A 261 -9.38 5.07 19.34
CA ALA A 261 -10.14 5.94 20.24
C ALA A 261 -11.37 5.23 20.83
N ASP A 262 -12.03 4.39 20.02
CA ASP A 262 -13.21 3.63 20.41
C ASP A 262 -12.88 2.24 20.98
N GLU A 263 -11.60 1.98 21.30
CA GLU A 263 -11.13 0.69 21.80
C GLU A 263 -11.56 0.46 23.26
N THR A 264 -12.74 -0.14 23.45
CA THR A 264 -13.25 -0.52 24.78
C THR A 264 -13.23 -2.04 25.03
N SER A 265 -12.39 -2.80 24.31
CA SER A 265 -12.57 -4.25 24.07
C SER A 265 -11.58 -5.17 24.81
N ALA A 266 -12.04 -6.39 25.16
CA ALA A 266 -11.23 -7.52 25.63
C ALA A 266 -10.37 -8.19 24.51
N PHE A 267 -10.53 -7.76 23.26
CA PHE A 267 -9.79 -8.20 22.07
C PHE A 267 -9.32 -6.97 21.30
N PRO A 268 -8.07 -6.52 21.52
CA PRO A 268 -7.57 -5.26 21.02
C PRO A 268 -6.96 -5.38 19.62
N LEU A 269 -6.58 -4.24 19.02
CA LEU A 269 -5.70 -4.20 17.85
C LEU A 269 -4.51 -5.14 18.03
N SER A 270 -4.01 -5.71 16.95
CA SER A 270 -2.76 -6.48 17.04
C SER A 270 -1.63 -5.57 17.55
N GLU A 271 -0.67 -6.16 18.26
CA GLU A 271 0.46 -5.41 18.82
C GLU A 271 1.20 -4.55 17.78
N LYS A 272 1.19 -5.01 16.54
CA LYS A 272 1.76 -4.29 15.40
C LYS A 272 1.00 -3.01 15.08
N PHE A 273 -0.32 -3.07 14.94
CA PHE A 273 -1.14 -1.89 14.63
C PHE A 273 -1.36 -0.97 15.85
N LYS A 274 -1.23 -1.49 17.07
CA LYS A 274 -1.16 -0.65 18.29
C LYS A 274 0.01 0.30 18.29
N LYS A 275 1.19 -0.14 17.85
CA LYS A 275 2.42 0.68 17.85
C LYS A 275 2.44 1.77 16.79
N VAL A 276 1.57 1.69 15.79
CA VAL A 276 1.49 2.68 14.70
C VAL A 276 1.03 4.04 15.23
N ASN A 277 1.87 5.07 15.09
CA ASN A 277 1.60 6.44 15.53
C ASN A 277 1.60 7.47 14.38
N LYS A 278 1.91 7.07 13.15
CA LYS A 278 1.75 7.91 11.95
C LYS A 278 1.43 7.06 10.71
N GLY A 279 0.87 7.68 9.67
CA GLY A 279 0.42 6.94 8.48
C GLY A 279 1.54 6.55 7.51
N TRP A 280 2.57 7.38 7.34
CA TRP A 280 3.53 7.26 6.24
C TRP A 280 4.98 7.50 6.71
N GLU A 281 5.89 6.71 6.14
CA GLU A 281 7.33 6.84 6.24
C GLU A 281 7.98 6.41 4.92
N GLU A 282 8.90 7.22 4.40
CA GLU A 282 9.56 6.99 3.11
C GLU A 282 10.99 6.46 3.29
N THR A 283 11.62 6.75 4.43
CA THR A 283 13.05 6.50 4.66
C THR A 283 13.35 5.25 5.49
N ASN A 284 12.54 4.96 6.52
CA ASN A 284 12.82 3.87 7.45
C ASN A 284 11.71 2.80 7.49
N TYR A 285 11.72 1.90 6.50
CA TYR A 285 10.81 0.76 6.43
C TYR A 285 11.06 -0.36 7.46
N SER A 286 11.94 -0.14 8.45
CA SER A 286 12.11 -1.05 9.58
C SER A 286 11.28 -0.65 10.80
N ASP A 287 10.85 0.61 10.86
CA ASP A 287 10.11 1.20 11.97
C ASP A 287 8.58 0.97 11.86
N GLU A 288 8.07 0.09 12.73
CA GLU A 288 6.65 -0.29 12.80
C GLU A 288 5.76 0.78 13.43
N THR A 289 6.28 1.96 13.75
CA THR A 289 5.45 3.10 14.15
C THR A 289 4.64 3.69 12.98
N ASN A 290 4.83 3.19 11.77
CA ASN A 290 4.20 3.67 10.55
C ASN A 290 3.19 2.68 9.97
N LEU A 291 2.03 3.17 9.54
CA LEU A 291 1.01 2.29 8.95
C LEU A 291 1.51 1.61 7.67
N ASN A 292 2.11 2.36 6.74
CA ASN A 292 2.62 1.79 5.50
C ASN A 292 3.72 0.73 5.75
N THR A 293 4.57 0.93 6.76
CA THR A 293 5.62 -0.03 7.13
C THR A 293 5.07 -1.25 7.86
N ALA A 294 4.08 -1.08 8.75
CA ALA A 294 3.37 -2.19 9.37
C ALA A 294 2.71 -3.09 8.30
N CYS A 295 2.05 -2.47 7.32
CA CYS A 295 1.47 -3.18 6.18
C CYS A 295 2.54 -3.83 5.30
N LYS A 296 3.66 -3.15 5.00
CA LYS A 296 4.82 -3.76 4.30
C LYS A 296 5.27 -5.06 4.96
N LYS A 297 5.49 -5.03 6.27
CA LYS A 297 5.89 -6.23 7.01
C LYS A 297 4.82 -7.32 6.97
N PHE A 298 3.54 -6.96 6.98
CA PHE A 298 2.45 -7.93 6.79
C PHE A 298 2.52 -8.57 5.40
N TYR A 299 2.85 -7.80 4.35
CA TYR A 299 3.00 -8.31 2.98
C TYR A 299 4.18 -9.25 2.80
N GLU A 300 5.26 -9.02 3.55
CA GLU A 300 6.54 -9.74 3.46
C GLU A 300 6.64 -10.97 4.39
N GLN A 301 5.64 -11.23 5.24
CA GLN A 301 5.65 -12.35 6.18
C GLN A 301 5.05 -13.63 5.58
N GLU A 302 5.82 -14.73 5.56
CA GLU A 302 5.42 -15.99 4.90
C GLU A 302 4.43 -16.82 5.72
N ASN A 303 4.61 -16.95 7.04
CA ASN A 303 3.74 -17.73 7.94
C ASN A 303 3.80 -17.19 9.39
N SER A 304 2.81 -17.56 10.22
CA SER A 304 2.59 -17.17 11.65
C SER A 304 1.85 -15.85 11.93
N LEU A 305 0.85 -15.51 11.13
CA LEU A 305 -0.03 -14.37 11.44
C LEU A 305 -1.21 -14.78 12.31
N THR A 306 -1.48 -13.96 13.33
CA THR A 306 -2.71 -14.08 14.11
C THR A 306 -3.91 -13.63 13.28
N GLN A 307 -5.12 -14.13 13.60
CA GLN A 307 -6.33 -13.67 12.93
C GLN A 307 -6.55 -12.16 13.11
N ASP A 308 -6.15 -11.61 14.27
CA ASP A 308 -6.24 -10.18 14.55
C ASP A 308 -5.35 -9.35 13.61
N GLU A 309 -4.13 -9.81 13.33
CA GLU A 309 -3.24 -9.15 12.35
C GLU A 309 -3.80 -9.22 10.93
N ILE A 310 -4.39 -10.35 10.55
CA ILE A 310 -5.03 -10.50 9.23
C ILE A 310 -6.19 -9.51 9.11
N ASP A 311 -7.03 -9.42 10.14
CA ASP A 311 -8.21 -8.56 10.14
C ASP A 311 -7.84 -7.07 10.16
N ASP A 312 -6.85 -6.69 10.96
CA ASP A 312 -6.32 -5.33 10.97
C ASP A 312 -5.69 -4.98 9.61
N ALA A 313 -4.96 -5.91 8.98
CA ALA A 313 -4.41 -5.69 7.65
C ALA A 313 -5.50 -5.53 6.59
N TRP A 314 -6.57 -6.34 6.64
CA TRP A 314 -7.72 -6.14 5.78
C TRP A 314 -8.34 -4.77 5.95
N ARG A 315 -8.40 -4.25 7.19
CA ARG A 315 -9.04 -2.97 7.49
C ARG A 315 -8.18 -1.76 7.08
N TYR A 316 -6.88 -1.80 7.35
CA TYR A 316 -6.01 -0.62 7.21
C TYR A 316 -5.10 -0.65 5.98
N CYS A 317 -4.85 -1.84 5.42
CA CYS A 317 -3.92 -2.04 4.31
C CYS A 317 -4.62 -2.28 2.95
N THR A 318 -5.96 -2.29 2.92
CA THR A 318 -6.75 -2.46 1.68
C THR A 318 -7.55 -1.21 1.34
N ASP A 319 -7.84 -1.04 0.06
CA ASP A 319 -8.54 0.12 -0.47
C ASP A 319 -9.92 0.34 0.17
N THR A 320 -10.70 -0.72 0.33
CA THR A 320 -12.05 -0.70 0.91
C THR A 320 -12.08 -0.95 2.41
N GLY A 321 -10.99 -1.47 3.00
CA GLY A 321 -10.94 -1.84 4.40
C GLY A 321 -11.89 -2.99 4.76
N LYS A 322 -12.27 -3.81 3.77
CA LYS A 322 -13.21 -4.93 3.87
C LYS A 322 -12.66 -6.16 3.15
N ALA A 323 -12.83 -7.33 3.77
CA ALA A 323 -12.42 -8.64 3.23
C ALA A 323 -13.24 -9.05 1.99
#